data_AF-A0A7Z9URH4-F1
#
_entry.id   AF-A0A7Z9URH4-F1
#
_cell.length_a   1.000
_cell.length_b   1.000
_cell.length_c   1.000
_cell.angle_alpha   90.00
_cell.angle_beta   90.00
_cell.angle_gamma   90.00
#
_symmetry.space_group_name_H-M   'P 1'
#
loop_
_entity.id
_entity.type
_entity.pdbx_description
1 polymer ?
#
loop_
_entity_poly.entity_id
_entity_poly.type
_entity_poly.pdbx_seq_one_letter_code
_entity_poly.pdbx_strand_id
1 'polypeptide(L)'
;MMAHKQKLFAKEEASVCVADFNLKTAQKVADDIVAADGKAIAADLDVREPDQWSETIALTEKTFGSVNILCNNAGENFRVGFDG
;
A
#
# COMPACT_ATOMS: atom_id res chain seq x y z
N MET A 1 -15.20 -3.67 4.21
CA MET A 1 -15.02 -4.79 3.25
C MET A 1 -13.60 -4.74 2.66
N MET A 2 -12.55 -4.77 3.49
CA MET A 2 -11.14 -4.68 3.05
C MET A 2 -10.24 -5.76 3.67
N ALA A 3 -10.73 -6.54 4.65
CA ALA A 3 -9.93 -7.58 5.31
C ALA A 3 -9.80 -8.89 4.50
N HIS A 4 -10.52 -9.04 3.38
CA HIS A 4 -10.48 -10.28 2.59
C HIS A 4 -9.41 -10.28 1.50
N LYS A 5 -9.05 -9.11 0.93
CA LYS A 5 -8.05 -9.03 -0.14
C LYS A 5 -6.61 -9.16 0.35
N GLN A 6 -6.33 -8.73 1.58
CA GLN A 6 -4.98 -8.78 2.16
C GLN A 6 -4.46 -10.21 2.33
N LYS A 7 -5.34 -11.16 2.68
CA LYS A 7 -4.97 -12.59 2.84
C LYS A 7 -4.61 -13.30 1.54
N LEU A 8 -5.02 -12.78 0.37
CA LEU A 8 -4.73 -13.45 -0.90
C LEU A 8 -3.27 -13.23 -1.33
N PHE A 9 -2.70 -12.05 -1.09
CA PHE A 9 -1.34 -11.72 -1.52
C PHE A 9 -0.25 -12.32 -0.62
N ALA A 10 -0.51 -12.42 0.69
CA ALA A 10 0.40 -13.07 1.63
C ALA A 10 0.64 -14.56 1.31
N LYS A 11 -0.31 -15.21 0.63
CA LYS A 11 -0.25 -16.64 0.30
C LYS A 11 0.56 -16.96 -0.97
N GLU A 12 0.91 -15.95 -1.77
CA GLU A 12 1.56 -16.09 -3.08
C GLU A 12 3.02 -15.56 -3.08
N GLU A 13 3.67 -15.51 -1.90
CA GLU A 13 5.04 -14.96 -1.72
C GLU A 13 5.23 -13.50 -2.20
N ALA A 14 4.15 -12.78 -2.47
CA ALA A 14 4.20 -11.44 -3.02
C ALA A 14 4.72 -10.43 -1.98
N SER A 15 5.70 -9.64 -2.40
CA SER A 15 6.16 -8.45 -1.68
C SER A 15 5.27 -7.24 -2.01
N VAL A 16 4.82 -6.52 -1.00
CA VAL A 16 3.84 -5.43 -1.12
C VAL A 16 4.44 -4.09 -0.68
N CYS A 17 4.42 -3.07 -1.54
CA CYS A 17 4.63 -1.69 -1.10
C CYS A 17 3.27 -1.01 -0.92
N VAL A 18 2.98 -0.55 0.29
CA VAL A 18 1.79 0.24 0.61
C VAL A 18 2.17 1.71 0.57
N ALA A 19 1.79 2.39 -0.50
CA ALA A 19 2.09 3.81 -0.70
C ALA A 19 0.84 4.67 -0.43
N ASP A 20 0.95 5.63 0.49
CA ASP A 20 -0.15 6.55 0.84
C ASP A 20 0.44 7.86 1.39
N PHE A 21 -0.23 9.00 1.15
CA PHE A 21 0.17 10.28 1.73
C PHE A 21 0.07 10.29 3.27
N ASN A 22 -0.73 9.38 3.83
CA ASN A 22 -0.80 9.15 5.26
C ASN A 22 0.05 7.93 5.65
N LEU A 23 1.34 8.21 5.86
CA LEU A 23 2.33 7.19 6.22
C LEU A 23 1.93 6.33 7.44
N LYS A 24 1.20 6.88 8.41
CA LYS A 24 0.74 6.11 9.59
C LYS A 24 -0.26 5.03 9.20
N THR A 25 -1.18 5.36 8.30
CA THR A 25 -2.17 4.40 7.79
C THR A 25 -1.48 3.34 6.92
N ALA A 26 -0.56 3.75 6.05
CA ALA A 26 0.25 2.83 5.25
C ALA A 26 1.05 1.86 6.12
N GLN A 27 1.72 2.37 7.16
CA GLN A 27 2.51 1.56 8.09
C GLN A 27 1.65 0.52 8.78
N LYS A 28 0.46 0.88 9.26
CA LYS A 28 -0.45 -0.06 9.90
C LYS A 28 -0.82 -1.22 8.97
N VAL A 29 -1.09 -0.94 7.69
CA VAL A 29 -1.43 -1.98 6.71
C VAL A 29 -0.21 -2.86 6.41
N ALA A 30 0.99 -2.28 6.29
CA ALA A 30 2.21 -3.04 6.10
C ALA A 30 2.47 -3.97 7.30
N ASP A 31 2.29 -3.46 8.53
CA ASP A 31 2.44 -4.23 9.76
C ASP A 31 1.42 -5.39 9.83
N ASP A 32 0.17 -5.14 9.45
CA ASP A 32 -0.87 -6.18 9.39
C ASP A 32 -0.52 -7.29 8.38
N ILE A 33 0.12 -6.95 7.24
CA ILE A 33 0.58 -7.92 6.24
C ILE A 33 1.77 -8.73 6.78
N VAL A 34 2.74 -8.06 7.41
CA VAL A 34 3.91 -8.72 8.03
C VAL A 34 3.47 -9.64 9.17
N ALA A 35 2.50 -9.23 9.99
CA ALA A 35 1.93 -10.05 11.05
C ALA A 35 1.19 -11.29 10.52
N ALA A 36 0.76 -11.27 9.25
CA ALA A 36 0.17 -12.41 8.54
C ALA A 36 1.21 -13.25 7.77
N ASP A 37 2.50 -13.13 8.13
CA ASP A 37 3.64 -13.84 7.50
C ASP A 37 3.89 -13.43 6.03
N GLY A 38 3.42 -12.23 5.64
CA GLY A 38 3.69 -11.62 4.35
C GLY A 38 4.91 -10.69 4.35
N LYS A 39 5.27 -10.17 3.17
CA LYS A 39 6.33 -9.17 3.01
C LYS A 39 5.73 -7.84 2.61
N ALA A 40 5.89 -6.81 3.44
CA ALA A 40 5.41 -5.48 3.10
C ALA A 40 6.30 -4.34 3.63
N ILE A 41 6.28 -3.21 2.92
CA ILE A 41 6.82 -1.92 3.37
C ILE A 41 5.78 -0.83 3.18
N ALA A 42 5.90 0.25 3.94
CA ALA A 42 5.14 1.48 3.73
C ALA A 42 6.01 2.54 3.05
N ALA A 43 5.40 3.32 2.16
CA ALA A 43 6.02 4.48 1.52
C ALA A 43 5.09 5.69 1.65
N ASP A 44 5.68 6.86 1.88
CA ASP A 44 4.97 8.13 1.77
C ASP A 44 4.89 8.50 0.29
N LEU A 45 3.66 8.67 -0.21
CA LEU A 45 3.42 9.02 -1.61
C LEU A 45 2.20 9.93 -1.73
N ASP A 46 2.44 11.19 -2.05
CA ASP A 46 1.47 12.07 -2.66
C ASP A 46 1.49 11.91 -4.18
N VAL A 47 0.40 11.43 -4.76
CA VAL A 47 0.28 11.17 -6.20
C VAL A 47 0.45 12.41 -7.07
N ARG A 48 0.36 13.61 -6.48
CA ARG A 48 0.54 14.90 -7.16
C ARG A 48 2.02 15.30 -7.28
N GLU A 49 2.89 14.65 -6.52
CA GLU A 49 4.33 14.94 -6.46
C GLU A 49 5.12 13.88 -7.24
N PRO A 50 5.55 14.18 -8.49
CA PRO A 50 6.20 13.19 -9.36
C PRO A 50 7.55 12.67 -8.82
N ASP A 51 8.24 13.46 -7.99
CA ASP A 51 9.50 13.03 -7.37
C ASP A 51 9.28 11.89 -6.37
N GLN A 52 8.17 11.93 -5.62
CA GLN A 52 7.83 10.90 -4.64
C GLN A 52 7.49 9.54 -5.29
N TRP A 53 7.00 9.55 -6.54
CA TRP A 53 6.84 8.33 -7.32
C TRP A 53 8.18 7.65 -7.57
N SER A 54 9.19 8.43 -7.99
CA SER A 54 10.53 7.91 -8.28
C SER A 54 11.17 7.35 -7.01
N GLU A 55 11.01 8.03 -5.88
CA GLU A 55 11.50 7.57 -4.58
C GLU A 55 10.79 6.28 -4.11
N THR A 56 9.47 6.21 -4.26
CA THR A 56 8.68 5.04 -3.88
C THR A 56 9.04 3.82 -4.72
N ILE A 57 9.22 4.00 -6.04
CA ILE A 57 9.67 2.92 -6.93
C ILE A 57 11.07 2.46 -6.54
N ALA A 58 12.02 3.39 -6.37
CA ALA A 58 13.39 3.04 -5.98
C ALA A 58 13.45 2.33 -4.62
N LEU A 59 12.64 2.76 -3.65
CA LEU A 59 12.51 2.11 -2.35
C LEU A 59 11.99 0.68 -2.49
N THR A 60 10.94 0.50 -3.29
CA THR A 60 10.34 -0.82 -3.55
C THR A 60 11.34 -1.74 -4.24
N GLU A 61 12.03 -1.24 -5.27
CA GLU A 61 13.04 -2.00 -6.02
C GLU A 61 14.23 -2.39 -5.15
N LYS A 62 14.72 -1.48 -4.31
CA LYS A 62 15.80 -1.76 -3.37
C LYS A 62 15.44 -2.83 -2.36
N THR A 63 14.18 -2.86 -1.92
CA THR A 63 13.72 -3.75 -0.84
C THR A 63 13.37 -5.13 -1.36
N PHE A 64 12.72 -5.21 -2.53
CA PHE A 64 12.08 -6.43 -3.01
C PHE A 64 12.54 -6.90 -4.39
N GLY A 65 13.39 -6.12 -5.08
CA GLY A 65 13.67 -6.32 -6.50
C GLY A 65 12.56 -5.73 -7.37
N SER A 66 12.50 -6.15 -8.64
CA SER A 66 11.59 -5.55 -9.63
C SER A 66 10.11 -5.56 -9.20
N VAL A 67 9.41 -4.45 -9.43
CA VAL A 67 7.97 -4.34 -9.16
C VAL A 67 7.18 -5.17 -10.18
N ASN A 68 6.51 -6.24 -9.73
CA ASN A 68 5.76 -7.14 -10.62
C ASN A 68 4.26 -6.80 -10.77
N ILE A 69 3.64 -6.21 -9.74
CA ILE A 69 2.20 -5.92 -9.72
C ILE A 69 1.97 -4.57 -9.03
N LEU A 70 1.35 -3.62 -9.74
CA LEU A 70 0.87 -2.36 -9.19
C LEU A 70 -0.64 -2.44 -8.99
N CYS A 71 -1.11 -2.47 -7.74
CA CYS A 71 -2.52 -2.43 -7.41
C CYS A 71 -2.87 -1.02 -6.92
N ASN A 72 -3.35 -0.16 -7.82
CA ASN A 72 -3.78 1.19 -7.46
C ASN A 72 -5.15 1.10 -6.75
N ASN A 73 -5.14 0.96 -5.43
CA ASN A 73 -6.35 1.02 -4.60
C ASN A 73 -6.52 2.42 -3.96
N ALA A 74 -6.27 3.49 -4.73
CA ALA A 74 -6.67 4.84 -4.34
C ALA A 74 -8.19 4.96 -4.49
N GLY A 75 -8.91 4.82 -3.36
CA GLY A 75 -10.37 4.95 -3.31
C GLY A 75 -10.80 5.55 -1.98
N GLU A 76 -11.01 6.87 -1.95
CA GLU A 76 -11.70 7.52 -0.85
C GLU A 76 -13.18 7.11 -0.87
N ASN A 77 -13.63 6.43 0.19
CA ASN A 77 -15.06 6.34 0.45
C ASN A 77 -15.49 7.66 1.12
N PHE A 78 -15.80 8.68 0.33
CA PHE A 78 -16.60 9.79 0.86
C PHE A 78 -18.00 9.25 1.20
N ARG A 79 -18.26 9.02 2.48
CA ARG A 79 -19.63 9.02 2.98
C ARG A 79 -20.09 10.46 3.08
N VAL A 80 -20.81 10.93 2.07
CA VAL A 80 -21.68 12.09 2.24
C VAL A 80 -22.84 11.65 3.13
N GLY A 81 -22.84 12.12 4.38
CA GLY A 81 -24.06 12.13 5.17
C GLY A 81 -24.99 13.17 4.54
N PHE A 82 -26.11 12.73 3.99
CA PHE A 82 -27.24 13.63 3.81
C PHE A 82 -27.92 13.74 5.16
N ASP A 83 -27.50 14.72 5.95
CA ASP A 83 -28.31 15.17 7.07
C ASP A 83 -29.46 15.98 6.45
N GLY A 84 -30.66 15.38 6.48
CA GLY A 84 -31.93 16.05 6.17
C GLY A 84 -32.54 16.69 7.39
#